data_AF-A0A959IDF8-F1
#
_entry.id   AF-A0A959IDF8-F1
#
_cell.length_a   1.000
_cell.length_b   1.000
_cell.length_c   1.000
_cell.angle_alpha   90.00
_cell.angle_beta   90.00
_cell.angle_gamma   90.00
#
_symmetry.space_group_name_H-M   'P 1'
#
loop_
_entity.id
_entity.type
_entity.pdbx_description
1 polymer ?
#
loop_
_entity_poly.entity_id
_entity_poly.type
_entity_poly.pdbx_seq_one_letter_code
_entity_poly.pdbx_strand_id
1 'polypeptide(L)'
;MNKTKNNNRRRFMQTLGLGGLSLAGMSMAPVEEQLEYSTQNVNRFSAPSDLKITDMRIAEISGVVFRTPIVRIYTNQGIIGHGDVRDGAAKEYALFLKSRLLGENPCNVERLFKIISQFGHHGRQGGGVSGVEMALWDI
;
A
#
# COMPACT_ATOMS: atom_id res chain seq x y z
N MET A 1 -31.64 18.70 -24.55
CA MET A 1 -32.28 17.78 -25.54
C MET A 1 -32.42 16.41 -24.90
N ASN A 2 -33.62 16.09 -24.38
CA ASN A 2 -33.89 14.90 -23.57
C ASN A 2 -33.98 13.65 -24.46
N LYS A 3 -32.98 12.77 -24.39
CA LYS A 3 -33.06 11.42 -24.97
C LYS A 3 -33.86 10.52 -24.04
N THR A 4 -35.09 10.20 -24.46
CA THR A 4 -35.97 9.23 -23.82
C THR A 4 -35.25 7.88 -23.66
N LYS A 5 -35.02 7.44 -22.41
CA LYS A 5 -34.51 6.10 -22.10
C LYS A 5 -35.62 5.08 -22.37
N ASN A 6 -35.67 4.58 -23.61
CA ASN A 6 -36.64 3.56 -24.00
C ASN A 6 -36.22 2.20 -23.38
N ASN A 7 -37.02 1.73 -22.42
CA ASN A 7 -36.82 0.47 -21.68
C ASN A 7 -37.21 -0.74 -22.54
N ASN A 8 -36.42 -1.01 -23.58
CA ASN A 8 -36.66 -2.14 -24.47
C ASN A 8 -36.06 -3.43 -23.90
N ARG A 9 -36.88 -4.46 -23.73
CA ARG A 9 -36.46 -5.85 -23.43
C ARG A 9 -35.43 -6.38 -24.41
N ARG A 10 -35.50 -5.92 -25.66
CA ARG A 10 -34.50 -6.21 -26.70
C ARG A 10 -33.11 -5.66 -26.36
N ARG A 11 -33.05 -4.48 -25.72
CA ARG A 11 -31.82 -3.88 -25.21
C ARG A 11 -31.30 -4.67 -24.01
N PHE A 12 -32.17 -5.14 -23.12
CA PHE A 12 -31.80 -6.04 -22.03
C PHE A 12 -31.21 -7.37 -22.54
N MET A 13 -31.83 -8.01 -23.54
CA MET A 13 -31.31 -9.23 -24.18
C MET A 13 -30.01 -8.98 -24.95
N GLN A 14 -29.86 -7.82 -25.61
CA GLN A 14 -28.61 -7.43 -26.28
C GLN A 14 -27.49 -7.11 -25.28
N THR A 15 -27.81 -6.50 -24.13
CA THR A 15 -26.86 -6.28 -23.04
C THR A 15 -26.44 -7.60 -22.37
N LEU A 16 -27.36 -8.57 -22.22
CA LEU A 16 -27.05 -9.94 -21.79
C LEU A 16 -26.13 -10.67 -22.77
N GLY A 17 -26.31 -10.47 -24.09
CA GLY A 17 -25.49 -11.13 -25.11
C GLY A 17 -24.13 -10.48 -25.41
N LEU A 18 -23.88 -9.26 -24.92
CA LEU A 18 -22.68 -8.48 -25.28
C LEU A 18 -21.79 -8.11 -24.09
N GLY A 19 -22.17 -8.42 -22.84
CA GLY A 19 -21.41 -7.92 -21.70
C GLY A 19 -21.57 -8.63 -20.37
N GLY A 20 -22.15 -9.83 -20.30
CA GLY A 20 -22.25 -10.53 -19.03
C GLY A 20 -22.51 -12.03 -19.11
N LEU A 21 -21.73 -12.81 -18.37
CA LEU A 21 -22.13 -14.14 -17.93
C LEU A 21 -23.49 -14.00 -17.23
N SER A 22 -24.56 -14.44 -17.91
CA SER A 22 -25.89 -14.46 -17.32
C SER A 22 -25.87 -15.32 -16.04
N LEU A 23 -26.76 -15.08 -15.07
CA LEU A 23 -26.79 -15.88 -13.84
C LEU A 23 -26.93 -17.40 -14.12
N ALA A 24 -27.66 -17.75 -15.19
CA ALA A 24 -27.77 -19.13 -15.68
C ALA A 24 -26.47 -19.64 -16.33
N GLY A 25 -25.74 -18.77 -17.03
CA GLY A 25 -24.40 -19.04 -17.54
C GLY A 25 -23.38 -19.22 -16.42
N MET A 26 -23.41 -18.41 -15.35
CA MET A 26 -22.53 -18.58 -14.20
C MET A 26 -22.77 -19.90 -13.47
N SER A 27 -24.02 -20.37 -13.35
CA SER A 27 -24.29 -21.66 -12.69
C SER A 27 -23.83 -22.89 -13.48
N MET A 28 -23.64 -22.76 -14.80
CA MET A 28 -23.32 -23.86 -15.71
C MET A 28 -21.92 -23.76 -16.32
N ALA A 29 -21.25 -22.62 -16.17
CA ALA A 29 -19.90 -22.39 -16.67
C ALA A 29 -18.85 -23.09 -15.78
N PRO A 30 -17.70 -23.50 -16.36
CA PRO A 30 -16.54 -23.93 -15.59
C PRO A 30 -16.12 -22.87 -14.55
N VAL A 31 -15.56 -23.32 -13.43
CA VAL A 31 -15.16 -22.45 -12.31
C VAL A 31 -14.16 -21.39 -12.77
N GLU A 32 -13.30 -21.71 -13.72
CA GLU A 32 -12.30 -20.83 -14.31
C GLU A 32 -12.94 -19.60 -14.97
N GLU A 33 -13.99 -19.80 -15.76
CA GLU A 33 -14.69 -18.74 -16.49
C GLU A 33 -15.47 -17.82 -15.53
N GLN A 34 -16.04 -18.41 -14.47
CA GLN A 34 -16.67 -17.66 -13.39
C GLN A 34 -15.65 -16.76 -12.66
N LEU A 35 -14.43 -17.28 -12.41
CA LEU A 35 -13.37 -16.54 -11.74
C LEU A 35 -12.81 -15.40 -12.61
N GLU A 36 -12.54 -15.65 -13.89
CA GLU A 36 -12.10 -14.62 -14.83
C GLU A 36 -13.12 -13.47 -14.90
N TYR A 37 -14.40 -13.80 -15.09
CA TYR A 37 -15.47 -12.81 -15.16
C TYR A 37 -15.62 -12.00 -13.86
N SER A 38 -15.46 -12.66 -12.70
CA SER A 38 -15.52 -11.98 -11.40
C SER A 38 -14.40 -10.96 -11.22
N THR A 39 -13.23 -11.18 -11.85
CA THR A 39 -12.04 -10.32 -11.69
C THR A 39 -11.81 -9.36 -12.87
N GLN A 40 -12.58 -9.47 -13.96
CA GLN A 40 -12.35 -8.73 -15.21
C GLN A 40 -12.36 -7.19 -15.05
N ASN A 41 -13.15 -6.66 -14.11
CA ASN A 41 -13.30 -5.22 -13.88
C ASN A 41 -12.41 -4.71 -12.73
N VAL A 42 -11.54 -5.56 -12.17
CA VAL A 42 -10.63 -5.17 -11.11
C VAL A 42 -9.40 -4.51 -11.73
N ASN A 43 -9.16 -3.26 -11.38
CA ASN A 43 -7.94 -2.55 -11.78
C ASN A 43 -6.72 -3.16 -11.07
N ARG A 44 -5.75 -3.65 -11.84
CA ARG A 44 -4.51 -4.26 -11.32
C ARG A 44 -3.33 -3.27 -11.21
N PHE A 45 -3.47 -2.03 -11.66
CA PHE A 45 -2.37 -1.04 -11.72
C PHE A 45 -1.85 -0.55 -10.36
N SER A 46 -2.35 -1.08 -9.24
CA SER A 46 -1.85 -0.78 -7.89
C SER A 46 -2.04 -1.96 -6.94
N ALA A 47 -1.77 -3.17 -7.42
CA ALA A 47 -1.91 -4.38 -6.60
C ALA A 47 -1.04 -4.26 -5.33
N PRO A 48 -1.62 -4.31 -4.12
CA PRO A 48 -0.86 -4.19 -2.88
C PRO A 48 0.22 -5.27 -2.72
N SER A 49 0.03 -6.44 -3.34
CA SER A 49 1.01 -7.54 -3.35
C SER A 49 2.33 -7.18 -4.01
N ASP A 50 2.29 -6.29 -5.01
CA ASP A 50 3.46 -5.92 -5.82
C ASP A 50 4.15 -4.66 -5.29
N LEU A 51 3.59 -4.06 -4.23
CA LEU A 51 4.17 -2.89 -3.58
C LEU A 51 5.47 -3.31 -2.86
N LYS A 52 6.54 -2.56 -3.11
CA LYS A 52 7.88 -2.81 -2.57
C LYS A 52 8.53 -1.52 -2.18
N ILE A 53 9.21 -1.54 -1.03
CA ILE A 53 10.06 -0.44 -0.58
C ILE A 53 11.29 -0.37 -1.49
N THR A 54 11.47 0.78 -2.14
CA THR A 54 12.59 1.02 -3.07
C THR A 54 13.70 1.84 -2.44
N ASP A 55 13.37 2.72 -1.50
CA ASP A 55 14.34 3.57 -0.84
C ASP A 55 13.84 4.04 0.53
N MET A 56 14.78 4.44 1.38
CA MET A 56 14.51 5.12 2.63
C MET A 56 15.50 6.26 2.80
N ARG A 57 14.98 7.45 3.08
CA ARG A 57 15.75 8.69 3.24
C ARG A 57 15.34 9.40 4.51
N ILE A 58 16.17 10.35 4.93
CA ILE A 58 15.88 11.19 6.08
C ILE A 58 16.01 12.66 5.69
N ALA A 59 15.04 13.47 6.12
CA ALA A 59 15.13 14.92 6.12
C ALA A 59 15.28 15.40 7.57
N GLU A 60 16.33 16.15 7.87
CA GLU A 60 16.57 16.69 9.22
C GLU A 60 16.12 18.16 9.24
N ILE A 61 15.18 18.47 10.13
CA ILE A 61 14.62 19.84 10.23
C ILE A 61 15.59 20.71 11.01
N SER A 62 15.98 21.84 10.43
CA SER A 62 16.81 22.88 11.06
C SER A 62 15.96 24.00 11.67
N GLY A 63 16.48 24.68 12.70
CA GLY A 63 15.80 25.83 13.32
C GLY A 63 14.76 25.47 14.38
N VAL A 64 14.70 24.20 14.79
CA VAL A 64 13.87 23.68 15.88
C VAL A 64 14.72 23.36 17.11
N VAL A 65 14.10 23.42 18.30
CA VAL A 65 14.79 23.26 19.59
C VAL A 65 15.38 21.85 19.75
N PHE A 66 14.66 20.84 19.25
CA PHE A 66 15.07 19.44 19.31
C PHE A 66 15.44 18.94 17.93
N ARG A 67 16.33 17.95 17.88
CA ARG A 67 16.62 17.23 16.65
C ARG A 67 15.34 16.55 16.16
N THR A 68 14.95 16.77 14.91
CA THR A 68 13.74 16.17 14.32
C THR A 68 14.08 15.57 12.96
N PRO A 69 14.65 14.35 12.92
CA PRO A 69 14.83 13.60 11.68
C PRO A 69 13.51 12.96 11.24
N ILE A 70 13.05 13.28 10.04
CA ILE A 70 11.88 12.69 9.42
C ILE A 70 12.31 11.58 8.47
N VAL A 71 11.91 10.35 8.76
CA VAL A 71 12.00 9.19 7.87
C VAL A 71 11.03 9.37 6.71
N ARG A 72 11.51 9.06 5.51
CA ARG A 72 10.70 8.98 4.29
C ARG A 72 10.97 7.67 3.59
N ILE A 73 9.94 6.84 3.46
CA ILE A 73 10.00 5.56 2.76
C ILE A 73 9.39 5.73 1.36
N TYR A 74 10.09 5.27 0.34
CA TYR A 74 9.65 5.29 -1.05
C TYR A 74 9.26 3.89 -1.50
N THR A 75 8.22 3.81 -2.33
CA THR A 75 7.77 2.56 -2.95
C THR A 75 7.91 2.59 -4.48
N ASN A 76 7.86 1.41 -5.11
CA ASN A 76 7.88 1.26 -6.57
C ASN A 76 6.61 1.79 -7.28
N GLN A 77 5.52 2.05 -6.55
CA GLN A 77 4.26 2.58 -7.10
C GLN A 77 4.08 4.08 -6.81
N GLY A 78 5.09 4.75 -6.27
CA GLY A 78 5.06 6.18 -6.00
C GLY A 78 4.33 6.58 -4.70
N ILE A 79 3.89 5.60 -3.89
CA ILE A 79 3.38 5.85 -2.54
C ILE A 79 4.57 6.12 -1.62
N ILE A 80 4.44 7.12 -0.75
CA ILE A 80 5.48 7.58 0.16
C ILE A 80 4.89 7.63 1.56
N GLY A 81 5.62 7.09 2.53
CA GLY A 81 5.28 7.18 3.95
C GLY A 81 6.28 8.00 4.74
N HIS A 82 5.79 8.64 5.80
CA HIS A 82 6.55 9.54 6.65
C HIS A 82 6.45 9.15 8.12
N GLY A 83 7.57 9.31 8.84
CA GLY A 83 7.58 9.10 10.28
C GLY A 83 8.70 9.84 10.98
N ASP A 84 8.45 10.29 12.20
CA ASP A 84 9.41 11.06 13.01
C ASP A 84 10.28 10.15 13.87
N VAL A 85 11.59 10.38 13.83
CA VAL A 85 12.55 9.80 14.76
C VAL A 85 12.43 10.50 16.11
N ARG A 86 11.52 9.97 16.93
CA ARG A 86 11.05 10.57 18.19
C ARG A 86 12.16 10.80 19.24
N ASP A 87 11.86 11.65 20.21
CA ASP A 87 12.67 11.89 21.44
C ASP A 87 14.03 12.56 21.18
N GLY A 88 14.18 13.26 20.05
CA GLY A 88 15.44 13.91 19.68
C GLY A 88 16.53 12.91 19.31
N ALA A 89 16.16 11.68 18.96
CA ALA A 89 17.09 10.65 18.59
C ALA A 89 17.83 10.99 17.28
N ALA A 90 19.05 10.49 17.17
CA ALA A 90 19.88 10.73 16.01
C ALA A 90 19.36 9.97 14.79
N LYS A 91 19.53 10.52 13.59
CA LYS A 91 19.03 9.93 12.33
C LYS A 91 19.59 8.54 12.05
N GLU A 92 20.76 8.25 12.60
CA GLU A 92 21.48 6.99 12.47
C GLU A 92 20.63 5.83 12.98
N TYR A 93 19.85 6.03 14.06
CA TYR A 93 18.93 5.03 14.62
C TYR A 93 17.85 4.56 13.63
N ALA A 94 17.48 5.39 12.66
CA ALA A 94 16.60 4.97 11.57
C ALA A 94 17.40 4.49 10.35
N LEU A 95 18.48 5.17 9.96
CA LEU A 95 19.24 4.84 8.73
C LEU A 95 19.79 3.42 8.71
N PHE A 96 20.26 2.88 9.84
CA PHE A 96 20.79 1.51 9.86
C PHE A 96 19.70 0.45 9.60
N LEU A 97 18.42 0.78 9.81
CA LEU A 97 17.28 -0.11 9.56
C LEU A 97 16.99 -0.29 8.06
N LYS A 98 17.46 0.64 7.21
CA LYS A 98 17.19 0.66 5.77
C LYS A 98 17.44 -0.69 5.09
N SER A 99 18.60 -1.30 5.34
CA SER A 99 19.02 -2.54 4.68
C SER A 99 18.11 -3.73 4.96
N ARG A 100 17.28 -3.66 6.02
CA ARG A 100 16.35 -4.72 6.42
C ARG A 100 14.97 -4.59 5.77
N LEU A 101 14.70 -3.46 5.10
CA LEU A 101 13.39 -3.11 4.57
C LEU A 101 13.37 -3.00 3.04
N LEU A 102 14.51 -2.75 2.40
CA LEU A 102 14.57 -2.62 0.94
C LEU A 102 14.09 -3.90 0.25
N GLY A 103 13.20 -3.75 -0.72
CA GLY A 103 12.60 -4.84 -1.48
C GLY A 103 11.41 -5.52 -0.80
N GLU A 104 11.17 -5.24 0.47
CA GLU A 104 10.03 -5.80 1.21
C GLU A 104 8.71 -5.10 0.87
N ASN A 105 7.62 -5.84 1.04
CA ASN A 105 6.29 -5.29 0.90
C ASN A 105 5.88 -4.51 2.18
N PRO A 106 5.59 -3.19 2.08
CA PRO A 106 5.32 -2.35 3.24
C PRO A 106 3.98 -2.68 3.92
N CYS A 107 3.04 -3.35 3.25
CA CYS A 107 1.70 -3.63 3.78
C CYS A 107 1.69 -4.67 4.92
N ASN A 108 2.79 -5.41 5.14
CA ASN A 108 2.92 -6.33 6.27
C ASN A 108 3.71 -5.69 7.41
N VAL A 109 3.14 -4.63 7.99
CA VAL A 109 3.79 -3.79 9.00
C VAL A 109 4.27 -4.60 10.20
N GLU A 110 3.45 -5.51 10.74
CA GLU A 110 3.79 -6.33 11.90
C GLU A 110 5.03 -7.22 11.65
N ARG A 111 5.15 -7.82 10.46
CA ARG A 111 6.33 -8.63 10.11
C ARG A 111 7.57 -7.75 10.02
N LEU A 112 7.48 -6.60 9.38
CA LEU A 112 8.60 -5.65 9.27
C LEU A 112 9.00 -5.09 10.63
N PHE A 113 8.02 -4.75 11.46
CA PHE A 113 8.23 -4.31 12.83
C PHE A 113 8.98 -5.37 13.64
N LYS A 114 8.59 -6.64 13.57
CA LYS A 114 9.32 -7.74 14.23
C LYS A 114 10.76 -7.88 13.78
N ILE A 115 11.08 -7.60 12.52
CA ILE A 115 12.46 -7.60 12.02
C ILE A 115 13.27 -6.48 12.68
N ILE A 116 12.69 -5.28 12.82
CA ILE A 116 13.39 -4.08 13.30
C ILE A 116 13.32 -3.86 14.82
N SER A 117 12.32 -4.43 15.51
CA SER A 117 12.02 -4.14 16.92
C SER A 117 13.14 -4.53 17.86
N GLN A 118 13.90 -5.58 17.53
CA GLN A 118 15.08 -6.01 18.27
C GLN A 118 16.19 -4.96 18.35
N PHE A 119 16.18 -3.97 17.45
CA PHE A 119 17.14 -2.87 17.46
C PHE A 119 16.60 -1.61 18.16
N GLY A 120 15.40 -1.68 18.72
CA GLY A 120 14.82 -0.64 19.56
C GLY A 120 15.09 -0.87 21.04
N HIS A 121 15.00 0.20 21.82
CA HIS A 121 15.06 0.14 23.28
C HIS A 121 14.27 1.33 23.87
N HIS A 122 14.34 1.54 25.19
CA HIS A 122 13.67 2.64 25.86
C HIS A 122 14.18 4.03 25.40
N GLY A 123 13.27 5.02 25.42
CA GLY A 123 13.58 6.42 25.10
C GLY A 123 14.14 6.62 23.70
N ARG A 124 15.20 7.42 23.58
CA ARG A 124 15.86 7.80 22.32
C ARG A 124 16.28 6.62 21.46
N GLN A 125 16.71 5.51 22.07
CA GLN A 125 17.16 4.34 21.32
C GLN A 125 16.01 3.69 20.52
N GLY A 126 14.76 3.84 20.96
CA GLY A 126 13.58 3.37 20.24
C GLY A 126 13.09 4.32 19.14
N GLY A 127 13.57 5.56 19.09
CA GLY A 127 13.05 6.60 18.18
C GLY A 127 13.20 6.23 16.70
N GLY A 128 14.28 5.55 16.33
CA GLY A 128 14.48 5.08 14.97
C GLY A 128 13.48 4.01 14.53
N VAL A 129 13.22 3.03 15.41
CA VAL A 129 12.24 1.97 15.15
C VAL A 129 10.82 2.55 15.06
N SER A 130 10.44 3.43 15.99
CA SER A 130 9.11 4.07 15.94
C SER A 130 8.91 4.95 14.71
N GLY A 131 9.95 5.70 14.30
CA GLY A 131 9.86 6.54 13.11
C GLY A 131 9.69 5.73 11.83
N VAL A 132 10.37 4.59 11.73
CA VAL A 132 10.19 3.65 10.61
C VAL A 132 8.81 2.99 10.64
N GLU A 133 8.34 2.55 11.82
CA GLU A 133 7.02 1.94 11.96
C GLU A 133 5.88 2.92 11.59
N MET A 134 5.94 4.16 12.07
CA MET A 134 4.97 5.18 11.66
C MET A 134 5.01 5.44 10.15
N ALA A 135 6.21 5.48 9.56
CA ALA A 135 6.34 5.63 8.11
C ALA A 135 5.77 4.44 7.33
N LEU A 136 5.70 3.24 7.92
CA LEU A 136 5.03 2.08 7.31
C LEU A 136 3.51 2.14 7.46
N TRP A 137 3.00 2.67 8.56
CA TRP A 137 1.55 2.88 8.78
C TRP A 137 0.96 4.04 7.96
N ASP A 138 1.80 5.01 7.57
CA ASP A 138 1.41 6.13 6.70
C ASP A 138 1.24 5.70 5.22
N ILE A 139 1.87 4.58 4.82
CA ILE A 139 1.75 3.97 3.49
C ILE A 139 0.45 3.18 3.39
#